data_AF-A0A3Q3W2D1-F1
#
_entry.id   AF-A0A3Q3W2D1-F1
#
_cell.length_a   1.000
_cell.length_b   1.000
_cell.length_c   1.000
_cell.angle_alpha   90.00
_cell.angle_beta   90.00
_cell.angle_gamma   90.00
#
_symmetry.space_group_name_H-M   'P 1'
#
loop_
_entity.id
_entity.type
_entity.pdbx_description
1 polymer ?
#
loop_
_entity_poly.entity_id
_entity_poly.type
_entity_poly.pdbx_seq_one_letter_code
_entity_poly.pdbx_strand_id
1 'polypeptide(L)'
;KSTAETTRGLIKWGIKTENEMMIRLPDLRQITVLSKSEWLRIQDELNQANKDKERMMEGVKQREALHLQSVEVAKQWSNTIAGQRQKKLEAKRIREEIEEEKRKLIDKEEAEYQELKQKEAIEKAKTQLYYRTDPVKGLHRALLLTEVLKEREAQIELKQRIKNTSRDAEKHFADMLRSREEEALRQEQEKVLQKKRERQAAAEDLKRQIKENELVREQEKTENKRDGEKQEELKELYQRKQRKETERQEHLANRDIVRATEAKKQEDEEKQRKHFLSAKEKMMKLRKEREAELFRWEEAQTRRENIMNKLVVTQREQTDSEEQRITKAVAERDARQAQLRREEEERRATMLKSITEHRELTRQEKEQIDKIAKQNARDALQAKEEADRIFSEKQQLKAQRIREETRKLQDFNATQMAEKSAKRQQLRRDEHQFDEMNAELIAEGENQFHQYSQQVIQAAAEAQRNVFPLYKAAREGIRGAPDPISRGVRPIYLVQDRSDAEMPHYISGVTQNTKKLNEAADIQAEKKRLGFTW
;
A
#
# COMPACT_ATOMS: atom_id res chain seq x y z
N LYS A 1 -22.74 23.86 -44.15
CA LYS A 1 -21.48 24.49 -44.60
C LYS A 1 -21.14 23.92 -45.97
N SER A 2 -20.90 24.67 -47.04
CA SER A 2 -21.17 26.10 -47.28
C SER A 2 -21.15 26.35 -48.80
N THR A 3 -21.93 27.34 -49.29
CA THR A 3 -21.68 28.25 -50.45
C THR A 3 -20.83 27.74 -51.64
N ALA A 4 -21.29 27.71 -52.90
CA ALA A 4 -21.59 28.85 -53.80
C ALA A 4 -20.32 29.69 -54.17
N GLU A 5 -20.13 30.35 -55.32
CA GLU A 5 -20.86 30.56 -56.60
C GLU A 5 -19.99 30.01 -57.78
N THR A 6 -20.36 29.76 -59.06
CA THR A 6 -21.46 30.15 -59.98
C THR A 6 -21.16 31.36 -60.92
N THR A 7 -21.66 31.32 -62.17
CA THR A 7 -21.56 32.33 -63.28
C THR A 7 -20.24 32.36 -64.09
N ARG A 8 -20.18 32.74 -65.39
CA ARG A 8 -21.21 33.06 -66.42
C ARG A 8 -20.66 32.94 -67.86
N GLY A 9 -21.54 32.72 -68.84
CA GLY A 9 -21.27 32.75 -70.29
C GLY A 9 -21.79 31.48 -70.98
N LEU A 10 -22.56 31.50 -72.08
CA LEU A 10 -22.80 32.59 -73.04
C LEU A 10 -24.24 33.18 -73.02
N ILE A 11 -24.42 34.20 -73.87
CA ILE A 11 -25.54 35.14 -73.92
C ILE A 11 -26.84 34.53 -74.49
N LYS A 12 -27.99 35.00 -73.99
CA LYS A 12 -29.35 34.66 -74.47
C LYS A 12 -29.99 35.84 -75.23
N TRP A 13 -30.18 35.67 -76.53
CA TRP A 13 -31.25 36.31 -77.33
C TRP A 13 -31.64 35.29 -78.42
N GLY A 14 -32.90 35.06 -78.77
CA GLY A 14 -34.15 35.59 -78.21
C GLY A 14 -35.24 35.50 -79.26
N ILE A 15 -36.17 34.54 -79.15
CA ILE A 15 -37.33 34.47 -80.04
C ILE A 15 -38.20 35.69 -79.77
N LYS A 16 -38.22 36.64 -80.72
CA LYS A 16 -39.19 37.74 -80.73
C LYS A 16 -40.47 37.30 -81.45
N THR A 17 -41.59 37.75 -80.92
CA THR A 17 -42.91 37.66 -81.56
C THR A 17 -43.01 38.57 -82.77
N GLU A 18 -44.01 38.30 -83.60
CA GLU A 18 -44.43 39.10 -84.74
C GLU A 18 -44.68 40.57 -84.35
N ASN A 19 -44.13 41.51 -85.13
CA ASN A 19 -44.73 42.82 -85.45
C ASN A 19 -43.75 43.67 -86.27
N GLU A 20 -43.99 43.82 -87.57
CA GLU A 20 -43.50 44.95 -88.36
C GLU A 20 -44.51 45.24 -89.50
N MET A 21 -44.72 46.52 -89.82
CA MET A 21 -45.83 46.94 -90.70
C MET A 21 -45.52 46.77 -92.19
N MET A 22 -46.58 46.68 -93.02
CA MET A 22 -46.55 46.23 -94.43
C MET A 22 -45.56 46.95 -95.37
N ILE A 23 -44.84 46.13 -96.17
CA ILE A 23 -44.26 46.43 -97.50
C ILE A 23 -43.94 45.09 -98.21
N ARG A 24 -44.12 44.86 -99.52
CA ARG A 24 -44.95 45.52 -100.56
C ARG A 24 -45.23 44.54 -101.73
N LEU A 25 -45.92 45.00 -102.79
CA LEU A 25 -46.29 44.27 -104.01
C LEU A 25 -46.17 45.20 -105.25
N PRO A 26 -46.16 44.72 -106.52
CA PRO A 26 -45.77 43.41 -107.07
C PRO A 26 -44.93 43.49 -108.38
N ASP A 27 -44.56 42.35 -109.00
CA ASP A 27 -44.69 42.09 -110.47
C ASP A 27 -44.60 40.57 -110.79
N LEU A 28 -45.01 40.11 -111.99
CA LEU A 28 -45.35 38.71 -112.32
C LEU A 28 -44.76 38.21 -113.67
N ARG A 29 -43.43 37.99 -113.80
CA ARG A 29 -42.83 37.63 -115.12
C ARG A 29 -41.70 36.58 -115.23
N GLN A 30 -41.16 35.97 -114.16
CA GLN A 30 -39.98 35.08 -114.30
C GLN A 30 -40.03 33.81 -113.43
N ILE A 31 -40.23 32.64 -114.06
CA ILE A 31 -39.97 31.29 -113.50
C ILE A 31 -39.47 30.38 -114.63
N THR A 32 -38.44 29.56 -114.37
CA THR A 32 -37.95 28.47 -115.22
C THR A 32 -37.84 27.17 -114.44
N VAL A 33 -37.92 26.01 -115.11
CA VAL A 33 -37.97 24.67 -114.47
C VAL A 33 -36.82 23.80 -114.98
N LEU A 34 -36.11 23.12 -114.07
CA LEU A 34 -34.90 22.33 -114.34
C LEU A 34 -35.17 20.83 -114.56
N SER A 35 -34.19 20.14 -115.15
CA SER A 35 -34.26 18.70 -115.51
C SER A 35 -33.73 17.76 -114.41
N LYS A 36 -34.36 16.59 -114.30
CA LYS A 36 -33.96 15.50 -113.39
C LYS A 36 -32.55 14.95 -113.66
N SER A 37 -32.03 15.10 -114.89
CA SER A 37 -30.69 14.62 -115.27
C SER A 37 -29.56 15.38 -114.58
N GLU A 38 -29.71 16.70 -114.39
CA GLU A 38 -28.67 17.54 -113.79
C GLU A 38 -28.59 17.35 -112.27
N TRP A 39 -29.74 17.07 -111.63
CA TRP A 39 -29.82 16.75 -110.20
C TRP A 39 -28.94 15.55 -109.81
N LEU A 40 -28.95 14.47 -110.61
CA LEU A 40 -28.16 13.27 -110.32
C LEU A 40 -26.65 13.50 -110.46
N ARG A 41 -26.22 14.31 -111.44
CA ARG A 41 -24.79 14.62 -111.62
C ARG A 41 -24.23 15.38 -110.40
N ILE A 42 -24.99 16.37 -109.91
CA ILE A 42 -24.67 17.13 -108.70
C ILE A 42 -24.58 16.19 -107.48
N GLN A 43 -25.48 15.21 -107.38
CA GLN A 43 -25.52 14.26 -106.27
C GLN A 43 -24.29 13.32 -106.24
N ASP A 44 -23.82 12.82 -107.39
CA ASP A 44 -22.65 11.92 -107.43
C ASP A 44 -21.31 12.65 -107.27
N GLU A 45 -21.16 13.86 -107.85
CA GLU A 45 -19.99 14.72 -107.63
C GLU A 45 -19.79 15.03 -106.12
N LEU A 46 -20.89 15.27 -105.39
CA LEU A 46 -20.88 15.46 -103.92
C LEU A 46 -20.47 14.20 -103.13
N ASN A 47 -20.74 13.00 -103.66
CA ASN A 47 -20.48 11.74 -102.97
C ASN A 47 -19.05 11.22 -103.13
N GLN A 48 -18.39 11.49 -104.28
CA GLN A 48 -17.07 10.94 -104.56
C GLN A 48 -16.01 11.46 -103.58
N ALA A 49 -16.07 12.74 -103.21
CA ALA A 49 -15.21 13.37 -102.21
C ALA A 49 -15.36 12.82 -100.78
N ASN A 50 -16.33 11.93 -100.51
CA ASN A 50 -16.48 11.27 -99.21
C ASN A 50 -15.83 9.88 -99.20
N LYS A 51 -15.92 9.11 -100.30
CA LYS A 51 -15.32 7.76 -100.44
C LYS A 51 -13.79 7.77 -100.27
N ASP A 52 -13.12 8.82 -100.76
CA ASP A 52 -11.66 8.93 -100.60
C ASP A 52 -11.25 9.38 -99.18
N LYS A 53 -12.13 10.09 -98.44
CA LYS A 53 -11.93 10.34 -97.00
C LYS A 53 -12.06 9.03 -96.19
N GLU A 54 -13.05 8.21 -96.52
CA GLU A 54 -13.29 6.90 -95.87
C GLU A 54 -12.06 5.99 -96.02
N ARG A 55 -11.52 5.85 -97.24
CA ARG A 55 -10.28 5.10 -97.52
C ARG A 55 -9.08 5.62 -96.74
N MET A 56 -8.92 6.94 -96.61
CA MET A 56 -7.85 7.53 -95.80
C MET A 56 -8.03 7.22 -94.30
N MET A 57 -9.27 7.26 -93.79
CA MET A 57 -9.58 6.87 -92.41
C MET A 57 -9.35 5.37 -92.16
N GLU A 58 -9.64 4.50 -93.13
CA GLU A 58 -9.31 3.07 -93.05
C GLU A 58 -7.79 2.83 -93.03
N GLY A 59 -7.04 3.52 -93.88
CA GLY A 59 -5.57 3.47 -93.89
C GLY A 59 -4.94 3.97 -92.58
N VAL A 60 -5.55 4.97 -91.92
CA VAL A 60 -5.16 5.39 -90.56
C VAL A 60 -5.44 4.29 -89.54
N LYS A 61 -6.67 3.76 -89.49
CA LYS A 61 -7.06 2.67 -88.57
C LYS A 61 -6.16 1.43 -88.70
N GLN A 62 -5.79 1.04 -89.93
CA GLN A 62 -4.89 -0.09 -90.17
C GLN A 62 -3.47 0.18 -89.62
N ARG A 63 -2.95 1.40 -89.78
CA ARG A 63 -1.66 1.81 -89.21
C ARG A 63 -1.69 1.85 -87.68
N GLU A 64 -2.80 2.32 -87.10
CA GLU A 64 -3.03 2.31 -85.65
C GLU A 64 -3.08 0.88 -85.10
N ALA A 65 -3.81 -0.03 -85.75
CA ALA A 65 -3.88 -1.44 -85.37
C ALA A 65 -2.50 -2.15 -85.43
N LEU A 66 -1.74 -1.94 -86.50
CA LEU A 66 -0.38 -2.47 -86.63
C LEU A 66 0.60 -1.84 -85.61
N HIS A 67 0.42 -0.56 -85.28
CA HIS A 67 1.20 0.11 -84.24
C HIS A 67 0.90 -0.48 -82.85
N LEU A 68 -0.36 -0.74 -82.51
CA LEU A 68 -0.74 -1.40 -81.26
C LEU A 68 -0.14 -2.81 -81.14
N GLN A 69 -0.23 -3.62 -82.19
CA GLN A 69 0.40 -4.95 -82.24
C GLN A 69 1.93 -4.88 -82.07
N SER A 70 2.58 -3.94 -82.75
CA SER A 70 4.03 -3.69 -82.61
C SER A 70 4.41 -3.28 -81.18
N VAL A 71 3.62 -2.40 -80.55
CA VAL A 71 3.79 -2.00 -79.15
C VAL A 71 3.58 -3.16 -78.18
N GLU A 72 2.68 -4.11 -78.48
CA GLU A 72 2.48 -5.31 -77.65
C GLU A 72 3.65 -6.29 -77.74
N VAL A 73 4.16 -6.56 -78.94
CA VAL A 73 5.37 -7.37 -79.14
C VAL A 73 6.58 -6.70 -78.46
N ALA A 74 6.73 -5.38 -78.57
CA ALA A 74 7.83 -4.63 -77.96
C ALA A 74 7.78 -4.60 -76.41
N LYS A 75 6.62 -4.81 -75.77
CA LYS A 75 6.50 -5.02 -74.31
C LYS A 75 7.09 -6.37 -73.88
N GLN A 76 7.00 -7.39 -74.72
CA GLN A 76 7.53 -8.74 -74.45
C GLN A 76 9.06 -8.80 -74.63
N TRP A 77 9.66 -7.82 -75.31
CA TRP A 77 11.10 -7.75 -75.53
C TRP A 77 11.86 -7.42 -74.25
N SER A 78 12.45 -8.47 -73.66
CA SER A 78 13.17 -8.48 -72.38
C SER A 78 14.38 -7.54 -72.29
N ASN A 79 14.83 -6.98 -73.42
CA ASN A 79 15.97 -6.08 -73.57
C ASN A 79 15.60 -4.62 -73.88
N THR A 80 14.31 -4.28 -74.06
CA THR A 80 13.84 -2.89 -74.25
C THR A 80 14.24 -2.01 -73.07
N ILE A 81 14.59 -0.73 -73.31
CA ILE A 81 15.04 0.21 -72.26
C ILE A 81 14.04 0.30 -71.09
N ALA A 82 12.73 0.24 -71.37
CA ALA A 82 11.68 0.18 -70.36
C ALA A 82 11.77 -1.10 -69.49
N GLY A 83 11.88 -2.28 -70.12
CA GLY A 83 12.05 -3.56 -69.43
C GLY A 83 13.36 -3.65 -68.63
N GLN A 84 14.45 -3.09 -69.14
CA GLN A 84 15.70 -2.97 -68.38
C GLN A 84 15.57 -2.05 -67.15
N ARG A 85 14.77 -0.97 -67.25
CA ARG A 85 14.45 -0.10 -66.09
C ARG A 85 13.56 -0.82 -65.09
N GLN A 86 12.54 -1.56 -65.54
CA GLN A 86 11.68 -2.39 -64.67
C GLN A 86 12.49 -3.43 -63.91
N LYS A 87 13.31 -4.25 -64.60
CA LYS A 87 14.22 -5.21 -63.97
C LYS A 87 15.20 -4.57 -62.98
N LYS A 88 15.69 -3.35 -63.24
CA LYS A 88 16.54 -2.61 -62.30
C LYS A 88 15.79 -2.12 -61.07
N LEU A 89 14.50 -1.77 -61.20
CA LEU A 89 13.64 -1.41 -60.07
C LEU A 89 13.23 -2.64 -59.25
N GLU A 90 12.91 -3.76 -59.91
CA GLU A 90 12.63 -5.06 -59.28
C GLU A 90 13.86 -5.58 -58.53
N ALA A 91 15.04 -5.62 -59.16
CA ALA A 91 16.28 -6.00 -58.51
C ALA A 91 16.74 -5.02 -57.41
N LYS A 92 16.25 -3.77 -57.41
CA LYS A 92 16.44 -2.83 -56.30
C LYS A 92 15.49 -3.15 -55.15
N ARG A 93 14.20 -3.37 -55.42
CA ARG A 93 13.22 -3.83 -54.41
C ARG A 93 13.65 -5.11 -53.71
N ILE A 94 14.06 -6.13 -54.47
CA ILE A 94 14.54 -7.41 -53.92
C ILE A 94 15.78 -7.21 -53.02
N ARG A 95 16.66 -6.24 -53.32
CA ARG A 95 17.77 -5.88 -52.43
C ARG A 95 17.30 -5.15 -51.18
N GLU A 96 16.38 -4.21 -51.31
CA GLU A 96 15.78 -3.48 -50.19
C GLU A 96 15.01 -4.42 -49.25
N GLU A 97 14.27 -5.38 -49.80
CA GLU A 97 13.59 -6.46 -49.09
C GLU A 97 14.60 -7.35 -48.33
N ILE A 98 15.66 -7.83 -48.99
CA ILE A 98 16.73 -8.64 -48.35
C ILE A 98 17.52 -7.83 -47.30
N GLU A 99 17.74 -6.53 -47.51
CA GLU A 99 18.38 -5.66 -46.52
C GLU A 99 17.48 -5.39 -45.32
N GLU A 100 16.17 -5.21 -45.53
CA GLU A 100 15.19 -5.14 -44.46
C GLU A 100 15.06 -6.46 -43.70
N GLU A 101 15.05 -7.62 -44.36
CA GLU A 101 15.04 -8.93 -43.71
C GLU A 101 16.28 -9.14 -42.85
N LYS A 102 17.46 -8.73 -43.33
CA LYS A 102 18.70 -8.75 -42.53
C LYS A 102 18.64 -7.83 -41.31
N ARG A 103 18.06 -6.63 -41.44
CA ARG A 103 17.81 -5.75 -40.29
C ARG A 103 16.85 -6.41 -39.30
N LYS A 104 15.72 -6.94 -39.77
CA LYS A 104 14.72 -7.69 -38.98
C LYS A 104 15.27 -9.01 -38.37
N LEU A 105 16.43 -9.49 -38.78
CA LEU A 105 17.17 -10.58 -38.14
C LEU A 105 18.11 -10.03 -37.05
N ILE A 106 18.91 -9.00 -37.36
CA ILE A 106 19.76 -8.30 -36.38
C ILE A 106 18.93 -7.75 -35.22
N ASP A 107 17.79 -7.12 -35.49
CA ASP A 107 16.84 -6.61 -34.48
C ASP A 107 16.35 -7.72 -33.54
N LYS A 108 16.22 -8.96 -34.02
CA LYS A 108 15.85 -10.13 -33.20
C LYS A 108 17.05 -10.68 -32.42
N GLU A 109 18.20 -10.82 -33.06
CA GLU A 109 19.44 -11.29 -32.42
C GLU A 109 19.86 -10.32 -31.28
N GLU A 110 19.73 -9.01 -31.50
CA GLU A 110 19.94 -7.99 -30.47
C GLU A 110 18.86 -8.03 -29.38
N ALA A 111 17.58 -8.26 -29.72
CA ALA A 111 16.52 -8.43 -28.72
C ALA A 111 16.73 -9.68 -27.85
N GLU A 112 17.06 -10.83 -28.46
CA GLU A 112 17.39 -12.07 -27.76
C GLU A 112 18.63 -11.90 -26.87
N TYR A 113 19.68 -11.24 -27.35
CA TYR A 113 20.87 -10.91 -26.55
C TYR A 113 20.56 -9.97 -25.38
N GLN A 114 19.72 -8.94 -25.61
CA GLN A 114 19.28 -8.03 -24.54
C GLN A 114 18.38 -8.75 -23.52
N GLU A 115 17.50 -9.65 -23.96
CA GLU A 115 16.70 -10.50 -23.08
C GLU A 115 17.57 -11.43 -22.25
N LEU A 116 18.56 -12.09 -22.84
CA LEU A 116 19.51 -12.95 -22.12
C LEU A 116 20.26 -12.16 -21.05
N LYS A 117 20.80 -10.98 -21.41
CA LYS A 117 21.48 -10.08 -20.47
C LYS A 117 20.56 -9.57 -19.35
N GLN A 118 19.28 -9.36 -19.63
CA GLN A 118 18.28 -9.03 -18.60
C GLN A 118 17.98 -10.24 -17.70
N LYS A 119 17.83 -11.45 -18.25
CA LYS A 119 17.61 -12.70 -17.50
C LYS A 119 18.80 -12.98 -16.57
N GLU A 120 20.03 -12.90 -17.07
CA GLU A 120 21.27 -12.99 -16.27
C GLU A 120 21.31 -11.95 -15.13
N ALA A 121 20.97 -10.69 -15.41
CA ALA A 121 20.95 -9.64 -14.40
C ALA A 121 19.88 -9.89 -13.31
N ILE A 122 18.71 -10.40 -13.70
CA ILE A 122 17.62 -10.78 -12.81
C ILE A 122 18.00 -12.00 -11.96
N GLU A 123 18.65 -13.02 -12.53
CA GLU A 123 19.13 -14.20 -11.79
C GLU A 123 20.27 -13.85 -10.82
N LYS A 124 21.18 -12.96 -11.23
CA LYS A 124 22.21 -12.39 -10.35
C LYS A 124 21.60 -11.58 -9.20
N ALA A 125 20.52 -10.83 -9.45
CA ALA A 125 19.79 -10.14 -8.40
C ALA A 125 19.05 -11.11 -7.46
N LYS A 126 18.35 -12.11 -8.00
CA LYS A 126 17.66 -13.16 -7.23
C LYS A 126 18.62 -13.92 -6.31
N THR A 127 19.76 -14.38 -6.82
CA THR A 127 20.78 -15.10 -6.03
C THR A 127 21.40 -14.21 -4.94
N GLN A 128 21.68 -12.94 -5.22
CA GLN A 128 22.15 -11.98 -4.20
C GLN A 128 21.09 -11.70 -3.10
N LEU A 129 19.81 -11.55 -3.47
CA LEU A 129 18.71 -11.40 -2.52
C LEU A 129 18.53 -12.65 -1.67
N TYR A 130 18.61 -13.84 -2.27
CA TYR A 130 18.54 -15.13 -1.59
C TYR A 130 19.67 -15.30 -0.57
N TYR A 131 20.92 -15.02 -0.95
CA TYR A 131 22.07 -15.04 -0.03
C TYR A 131 22.01 -13.93 1.04
N ARG A 132 21.21 -12.88 0.83
CA ARG A 132 20.91 -11.86 1.85
C ARG A 132 19.83 -12.29 2.85
N THR A 133 19.17 -13.43 2.67
CA THR A 133 18.27 -13.98 3.71
C THR A 133 19.06 -14.52 4.90
N ASP A 134 18.57 -14.28 6.12
CA ASP A 134 19.23 -14.72 7.35
C ASP A 134 19.38 -16.25 7.51
N PRO A 135 18.44 -17.13 7.13
CA PRO A 135 18.67 -18.59 7.13
C PRO A 135 19.85 -18.99 6.22
N VAL A 136 20.01 -18.37 5.05
CA VAL A 136 21.13 -18.66 4.14
C VAL A 136 22.46 -18.13 4.72
N LYS A 137 22.48 -16.95 5.34
CA LYS A 137 23.67 -16.48 6.10
C LYS A 137 24.03 -17.43 7.23
N GLY A 138 23.05 -17.98 7.94
CA GLY A 138 23.23 -18.98 8.98
C GLY A 138 23.92 -20.24 8.44
N LEU A 139 23.42 -20.76 7.32
CA LEU A 139 24.00 -21.90 6.61
C LEU A 139 25.43 -21.60 6.09
N HIS A 140 25.68 -20.44 5.50
CA HIS A 140 27.01 -20.03 5.02
C HIS A 140 28.02 -19.85 6.17
N ARG A 141 27.58 -19.29 7.30
CA ARG A 141 28.41 -19.20 8.53
C ARG A 141 28.74 -20.59 9.07
N ALA A 142 27.79 -21.54 9.01
CA ALA A 142 28.04 -22.92 9.37
C ALA A 142 28.99 -23.63 8.39
N LEU A 143 28.87 -23.36 7.08
CA LEU A 143 29.77 -23.89 6.05
C LEU A 143 31.23 -23.47 6.29
N LEU A 144 31.46 -22.17 6.54
CA LEU A 144 32.78 -21.65 6.91
C LEU A 144 33.34 -22.32 8.19
N LEU A 145 32.49 -22.61 9.17
CA LEU A 145 32.91 -23.37 10.35
C LEU A 145 33.32 -24.81 10.01
N THR A 146 32.67 -25.48 9.05
CA THR A 146 33.11 -26.81 8.59
C THR A 146 34.50 -26.79 7.92
N GLU A 147 34.83 -25.68 7.25
CA GLU A 147 36.14 -25.47 6.61
C GLU A 147 37.23 -25.24 7.66
N VAL A 148 36.99 -24.32 8.60
CA VAL A 148 37.91 -24.05 9.73
C VAL A 148 38.15 -25.30 10.59
N LEU A 149 37.14 -26.17 10.76
CA LEU A 149 37.31 -27.45 11.45
C LEU A 149 38.24 -28.40 10.68
N LYS A 150 38.08 -28.54 9.35
CA LYS A 150 38.96 -29.39 8.52
C LYS A 150 40.39 -28.84 8.44
N GLU A 151 40.56 -27.52 8.34
CA GLU A 151 41.88 -26.88 8.46
C GLU A 151 42.51 -27.15 9.83
N ARG A 152 41.71 -27.15 10.89
CA ARG A 152 42.19 -27.43 12.25
C ARG A 152 42.65 -28.87 12.42
N GLU A 153 41.96 -29.83 11.82
CA GLU A 153 42.37 -31.24 11.77
C GLU A 153 43.72 -31.38 11.05
N ALA A 154 43.89 -30.75 9.87
CA ALA A 154 45.15 -30.73 9.14
C ALA A 154 46.31 -30.07 9.93
N GLN A 155 46.05 -28.98 10.68
CA GLN A 155 47.03 -28.38 11.59
C GLN A 155 47.44 -29.33 12.72
N ILE A 156 46.50 -30.11 13.26
CA ILE A 156 46.76 -31.08 14.33
C ILE A 156 47.61 -32.24 13.78
N GLU A 157 47.27 -32.77 12.60
CA GLU A 157 48.11 -33.77 11.91
C GLU A 157 49.53 -33.26 11.66
N LEU A 158 49.69 -32.07 11.08
CA LEU A 158 51.00 -31.47 10.82
C LEU A 158 51.82 -31.34 12.12
N LYS A 159 51.19 -30.88 13.21
CA LYS A 159 51.82 -30.78 14.53
C LYS A 159 52.20 -32.15 15.11
N GLN A 160 51.40 -33.20 14.88
CA GLN A 160 51.74 -34.56 15.28
C GLN A 160 52.92 -35.12 14.46
N ARG A 161 52.93 -34.91 13.13
CA ARG A 161 54.04 -35.30 12.24
C ARG A 161 55.35 -34.64 12.67
N ILE A 162 55.34 -33.32 12.92
CA ILE A 162 56.50 -32.56 13.44
C ILE A 162 56.97 -33.09 14.81
N LYS A 163 56.03 -33.41 15.72
CA LYS A 163 56.37 -33.98 17.03
C LYS A 163 56.97 -35.39 16.93
N ASN A 164 56.58 -36.17 15.92
CA ASN A 164 57.15 -37.50 15.70
C ASN A 164 58.54 -37.40 15.06
N THR A 165 58.73 -36.56 14.03
CA THR A 165 60.07 -36.36 13.44
C THR A 165 61.06 -35.72 14.42
N SER A 166 60.63 -34.83 15.34
CA SER A 166 61.50 -34.33 16.41
C SER A 166 61.90 -35.44 17.37
N ARG A 167 60.96 -36.29 17.80
CA ARG A 167 61.23 -37.47 18.64
C ARG A 167 62.16 -38.49 17.98
N ASP A 168 62.03 -38.68 16.68
CA ASP A 168 62.89 -39.62 15.94
C ASP A 168 64.30 -39.05 15.77
N ALA A 169 64.43 -37.74 15.56
CA ALA A 169 65.72 -37.05 15.65
C ALA A 169 66.32 -37.11 17.07
N GLU A 170 65.52 -36.88 18.12
CA GLU A 170 65.93 -37.02 19.54
C GLU A 170 66.48 -38.43 19.84
N LYS A 171 65.83 -39.50 19.33
CA LYS A 171 66.35 -40.87 19.42
C LYS A 171 67.69 -41.00 18.70
N HIS A 172 67.80 -40.56 17.44
CA HIS A 172 69.05 -40.65 16.69
C HIS A 172 70.19 -39.89 17.36
N PHE A 173 69.93 -38.73 17.97
CA PHE A 173 70.95 -38.03 18.77
C PHE A 173 71.32 -38.80 20.05
N ALA A 174 70.34 -39.39 20.76
CA ALA A 174 70.61 -40.20 21.95
C ALA A 174 71.42 -41.47 21.63
N ASP A 175 71.12 -42.14 20.51
CA ASP A 175 71.85 -43.33 20.07
C ASP A 175 73.25 -42.98 19.56
N MET A 176 73.42 -41.85 18.84
CA MET A 176 74.74 -41.33 18.49
C MET A 176 75.58 -40.93 19.72
N LEU A 177 74.95 -40.47 20.81
CA LEU A 177 75.64 -40.20 22.08
C LEU A 177 76.05 -41.52 22.76
N ARG A 178 75.16 -42.50 22.84
CA ARG A 178 75.47 -43.85 23.37
C ARG A 178 76.62 -44.51 22.64
N SER A 179 76.64 -44.48 21.30
CA SER A 179 77.75 -45.07 20.53
C SER A 179 79.09 -44.37 20.82
N ARG A 180 79.09 -43.04 21.03
CA ARG A 180 80.31 -42.29 21.44
C ARG A 180 80.74 -42.62 22.87
N GLU A 181 79.79 -42.82 23.78
CA GLU A 181 80.06 -43.27 25.16
C GLU A 181 80.66 -44.69 25.16
N GLU A 182 80.11 -45.61 24.36
CA GLU A 182 80.67 -46.96 24.16
C GLU A 182 82.06 -46.94 23.51
N GLU A 183 82.29 -46.08 22.52
CA GLU A 183 83.61 -45.91 21.89
C GLU A 183 84.63 -45.34 22.88
N ALA A 184 84.25 -44.35 23.69
CA ALA A 184 85.10 -43.80 24.74
C ALA A 184 85.44 -44.87 25.78
N LEU A 185 84.44 -45.63 26.27
CA LEU A 185 84.64 -46.75 27.20
C LEU A 185 85.55 -47.84 26.62
N ARG A 186 85.40 -48.18 25.33
CA ARG A 186 86.30 -49.12 24.63
C ARG A 186 87.73 -48.59 24.59
N GLN A 187 87.93 -47.32 24.21
CA GLN A 187 89.26 -46.70 24.22
C GLN A 187 89.89 -46.63 25.62
N GLU A 188 89.10 -46.40 26.68
CA GLU A 188 89.59 -46.44 28.05
C GLU A 188 90.00 -47.85 28.47
N GLN A 189 89.19 -48.87 28.16
CA GLN A 189 89.53 -50.27 28.39
C GLN A 189 90.82 -50.66 27.65
N GLU A 190 90.99 -50.25 26.39
CA GLU A 190 92.23 -50.47 25.62
C GLU A 190 93.43 -49.78 26.26
N LYS A 191 93.30 -48.50 26.67
CA LYS A 191 94.37 -47.77 27.38
C LYS A 191 94.73 -48.41 28.72
N VAL A 192 93.77 -48.98 29.44
CA VAL A 192 93.99 -49.74 30.68
C VAL A 192 94.69 -51.08 30.39
N LEU A 193 94.32 -51.78 29.32
CA LEU A 193 94.99 -53.01 28.89
C LEU A 193 96.41 -52.77 28.38
N GLN A 194 96.66 -51.68 27.64
CA GLN A 194 97.99 -51.23 27.23
C GLN A 194 98.86 -50.95 28.46
N LYS A 195 98.40 -50.10 29.39
CA LYS A 195 99.10 -49.82 30.66
C LYS A 195 99.32 -51.08 31.51
N LYS A 196 98.44 -52.07 31.43
CA LYS A 196 98.63 -53.37 32.09
C LYS A 196 99.76 -54.17 31.43
N ARG A 197 99.80 -54.24 30.10
CA ARG A 197 100.89 -54.87 29.33
C ARG A 197 102.24 -54.18 29.55
N GLU A 198 102.27 -52.85 29.51
CA GLU A 198 103.46 -52.03 29.83
C GLU A 198 104.00 -52.34 31.23
N ARG A 199 103.11 -52.38 32.24
CA ARG A 199 103.49 -52.77 33.61
C ARG A 199 103.96 -54.21 33.72
N GLN A 200 103.42 -55.13 32.92
CA GLN A 200 103.88 -56.54 32.89
C GLN A 200 105.27 -56.64 32.25
N ALA A 201 105.50 -56.00 31.10
CA ALA A 201 106.81 -55.94 30.44
C ALA A 201 107.86 -55.28 31.36
N ALA A 202 107.56 -54.12 31.94
CA ALA A 202 108.44 -53.45 32.90
C ALA A 202 108.71 -54.30 34.15
N ALA A 203 107.75 -55.11 34.61
CA ALA A 203 107.97 -56.05 35.72
C ALA A 203 108.81 -57.28 35.29
N GLU A 204 108.82 -57.65 34.02
CA GLU A 204 109.71 -58.68 33.46
C GLU A 204 111.12 -58.14 33.23
N ASP A 205 111.26 -56.88 32.79
CA ASP A 205 112.53 -56.17 32.69
C ASP A 205 113.15 -55.92 34.06
N LEU A 206 112.37 -55.51 35.05
CA LEU A 206 112.85 -55.43 36.44
C LEU A 206 113.25 -56.81 36.98
N LYS A 207 112.59 -57.91 36.59
CA LYS A 207 113.04 -59.28 36.95
C LYS A 207 114.34 -59.67 36.23
N ARG A 208 114.58 -59.21 34.99
CA ARG A 208 115.87 -59.39 34.30
C ARG A 208 116.98 -58.60 35.01
N GLN A 209 116.74 -57.31 35.25
CA GLN A 209 117.66 -56.44 35.99
C GLN A 209 117.91 -56.92 37.43
N ILE A 210 116.93 -57.51 38.12
CA ILE A 210 117.15 -58.11 39.44
C ILE A 210 118.08 -59.31 39.33
N LYS A 211 117.91 -60.21 38.36
CA LYS A 211 118.83 -61.35 38.15
C LYS A 211 120.23 -60.91 37.76
N GLU A 212 120.35 -59.89 36.90
CA GLU A 212 121.63 -59.30 36.53
C GLU A 212 122.30 -58.64 37.75
N ASN A 213 121.56 -57.89 38.56
CA ASN A 213 122.03 -57.33 39.82
C ASN A 213 122.27 -58.38 40.91
N GLU A 214 121.65 -59.56 40.87
CA GLU A 214 121.94 -60.68 41.75
C GLU A 214 123.29 -61.31 41.39
N LEU A 215 123.56 -61.52 40.09
CA LEU A 215 124.87 -61.95 39.60
C LEU A 215 125.97 -60.93 39.90
N VAL A 216 125.72 -59.63 39.69
CA VAL A 216 126.63 -58.55 40.09
C VAL A 216 126.79 -58.51 41.61
N ARG A 217 125.73 -58.69 42.41
CA ARG A 217 125.85 -58.78 43.88
C ARG A 217 126.57 -60.03 44.37
N GLU A 218 126.56 -61.12 43.62
CA GLU A 218 127.40 -62.29 43.92
C GLU A 218 128.88 -61.95 43.68
N GLN A 219 129.20 -61.23 42.59
CA GLN A 219 130.54 -60.68 42.36
C GLN A 219 130.93 -59.68 43.46
N GLU A 220 130.11 -58.66 43.73
CA GLU A 220 130.30 -57.67 44.81
C GLU A 220 130.39 -58.34 46.20
N LYS A 221 129.76 -59.49 46.45
CA LYS A 221 129.95 -60.24 47.71
C LYS A 221 131.30 -60.94 47.80
N THR A 222 131.97 -61.22 46.67
CA THR A 222 133.38 -61.63 46.68
C THR A 222 134.34 -60.46 46.83
N GLU A 223 133.87 -59.23 46.59
CA GLU A 223 134.68 -58.00 46.68
C GLU A 223 134.50 -57.30 48.04
N ASN A 224 133.27 -57.13 48.52
CA ASN A 224 132.96 -56.55 49.84
C ASN A 224 133.50 -57.40 51.00
N LYS A 225 133.77 -58.69 50.80
CA LYS A 225 134.54 -59.50 51.76
C LYS A 225 135.97 -59.00 51.97
N ARG A 226 136.50 -58.20 51.03
CA ARG A 226 137.81 -57.53 51.06
C ARG A 226 137.73 -56.07 51.53
N ASP A 227 136.52 -55.56 51.83
CA ASP A 227 136.26 -54.15 52.19
C ASP A 227 135.51 -53.97 53.51
N GLY A 228 134.65 -54.91 53.91
CA GLY A 228 133.98 -54.89 55.22
C GLY A 228 134.97 -54.91 56.41
N GLU A 229 136.20 -55.36 56.15
CA GLU A 229 137.38 -55.32 57.02
C GLU A 229 137.85 -53.89 57.38
N LYS A 230 137.15 -52.82 56.96
CA LYS A 230 137.65 -51.43 56.94
C LYS A 230 136.70 -50.34 57.52
N GLN A 231 135.56 -50.67 58.14
CA GLN A 231 134.51 -49.65 58.39
C GLN A 231 133.76 -49.67 59.74
N GLU A 232 134.27 -50.33 60.78
CA GLU A 232 133.60 -50.34 62.11
C GLU A 232 133.85 -49.08 62.97
N GLU A 233 134.72 -48.18 62.52
CA GLU A 233 135.50 -47.25 63.36
C GLU A 233 134.81 -45.90 63.77
N LEU A 234 133.47 -45.72 63.63
CA LEU A 234 132.90 -44.37 63.29
C LEU A 234 131.55 -43.86 63.93
N LYS A 235 130.93 -44.46 64.97
CA LYS A 235 129.43 -44.63 64.95
C LYS A 235 128.44 -43.94 65.96
N GLU A 236 128.77 -43.13 66.98
CA GLU A 236 127.90 -42.97 68.19
C GLU A 236 127.33 -41.52 68.55
N LEU A 237 126.02 -41.15 68.33
CA LEU A 237 125.48 -39.72 68.39
C LEU A 237 124.04 -39.27 68.97
N TYR A 238 122.96 -39.02 68.15
CA TYR A 238 122.33 -37.64 67.98
C TYR A 238 121.00 -37.07 68.67
N GLN A 239 119.74 -37.28 68.21
CA GLN A 239 118.60 -36.26 68.13
C GLN A 239 117.61 -36.00 69.35
N ARG A 240 116.85 -34.85 69.43
CA ARG A 240 116.17 -34.37 70.71
C ARG A 240 114.92 -33.35 70.90
N LYS A 241 114.11 -32.71 69.99
CA LYS A 241 113.20 -31.49 70.35
C LYS A 241 111.76 -31.24 69.66
N GLN A 242 111.01 -30.13 69.99
CA GLN A 242 109.91 -29.31 69.22
C GLN A 242 108.25 -29.54 69.34
N ARG A 243 107.15 -28.71 68.85
CA ARG A 243 105.55 -28.87 68.40
C ARG A 243 104.19 -27.84 68.64
N LYS A 244 102.96 -27.67 67.86
CA LYS A 244 101.46 -27.03 68.15
C LYS A 244 100.15 -26.65 67.08
N GLU A 245 98.80 -26.29 67.46
CA GLU A 245 97.44 -25.45 67.01
C GLU A 245 96.00 -25.64 66.07
N THR A 246 94.75 -24.89 66.17
CA THR A 246 93.23 -24.96 65.49
C THR A 246 92.07 -23.68 65.47
N GLU A 247 90.68 -23.38 65.11
CA GLU A 247 89.17 -23.74 64.54
C GLU A 247 87.87 -22.62 64.19
N ARG A 248 86.58 -22.89 63.56
CA ARG A 248 84.99 -22.37 63.58
C ARG A 248 84.08 -21.28 62.63
N GLN A 249 82.68 -20.91 62.40
CA GLN A 249 81.07 -21.24 62.32
C GLN A 249 79.92 -20.01 61.87
N GLU A 250 78.50 -19.77 61.57
CA GLU A 250 76.99 -20.24 61.14
C GLU A 250 75.62 -19.21 60.84
N HIS A 251 74.31 -19.52 60.24
CA HIS A 251 72.75 -18.92 60.19
C HIS A 251 71.83 -18.17 58.95
N LEU A 252 70.45 -17.77 58.64
CA LEU A 252 68.80 -17.79 58.83
C LEU A 252 67.76 -16.98 57.71
N ALA A 253 66.36 -16.63 57.43
CA ALA A 253 64.73 -16.61 57.68
C ALA A 253 63.62 -16.10 56.45
N ASN A 254 62.22 -15.71 56.19
CA ASN A 254 60.67 -15.37 56.63
C ASN A 254 59.31 -15.18 55.54
N ARG A 255 57.95 -14.66 55.74
CA ARG A 255 56.49 -14.72 54.93
C ARG A 255 55.19 -13.56 55.01
N ASP A 256 53.81 -13.28 54.56
CA ASP A 256 52.35 -13.62 53.82
C ASP A 256 51.04 -12.51 53.48
N ILE A 257 49.75 -12.66 52.79
CA ILE A 257 48.42 -11.67 52.52
C ILE A 257 46.90 -11.92 51.69
N VAL A 258 45.62 -11.18 51.83
CA VAL A 258 44.33 -10.60 50.93
C VAL A 258 42.68 -11.02 50.56
N ARG A 259 41.48 -10.17 50.43
CA ARG A 259 40.05 -10.14 49.57
C ARG A 259 38.54 -9.49 49.97
N ALA A 260 37.45 -9.32 49.07
CA ALA A 260 35.98 -8.78 49.19
C ALA A 260 34.81 -9.25 48.15
N THR A 261 33.44 -8.96 48.27
CA THR A 261 32.31 -8.91 47.20
C THR A 261 30.81 -8.54 47.60
N GLU A 262 29.89 -8.30 46.61
CA GLU A 262 28.36 -8.34 46.56
C GLU A 262 27.47 -7.26 47.26
N ALA A 263 26.21 -6.93 46.84
CA ALA A 263 25.52 -6.99 45.54
C ALA A 263 24.24 -6.08 45.48
N LYS A 264 23.76 -5.81 44.24
CA LYS A 264 22.42 -5.28 43.90
C LYS A 264 21.31 -6.26 44.36
N LYS A 265 20.02 -5.91 44.52
CA LYS A 265 19.22 -4.87 43.84
C LYS A 265 17.90 -4.59 44.61
N GLN A 266 17.09 -3.69 44.05
CA GLN A 266 15.62 -3.55 44.14
C GLN A 266 14.85 -4.68 44.84
N GLU A 267 13.83 -4.30 45.62
CA GLU A 267 12.45 -4.45 45.14
C GLU A 267 11.54 -3.31 45.62
N ASP A 268 10.49 -3.10 44.83
CA ASP A 268 9.22 -2.39 45.05
C ASP A 268 9.23 -0.92 45.52
N GLU A 269 8.79 0.03 44.70
CA GLU A 269 7.47 0.19 44.04
C GLU A 269 6.42 0.88 44.92
N GLU A 270 5.67 1.76 44.25
CA GLU A 270 4.24 2.03 44.43
C GLU A 270 3.58 1.71 45.80
N LYS A 271 2.93 2.64 46.50
CA LYS A 271 2.03 3.71 46.04
C LYS A 271 2.07 4.89 47.04
N GLN A 272 1.96 6.16 46.63
CA GLN A 272 0.70 6.78 46.19
C GLN A 272 -0.51 6.52 47.12
N ARG A 273 -0.48 6.91 48.42
CA ARG A 273 -1.69 7.01 49.30
C ARG A 273 -1.54 7.66 50.70
N LYS A 274 -1.07 8.92 50.80
CA LYS A 274 -1.48 9.84 51.90
C LYS A 274 -1.63 11.27 51.33
N HIS A 275 -2.79 11.66 50.79
CA HIS A 275 -3.95 12.15 51.54
C HIS A 275 -3.61 13.22 52.61
N PHE A 276 -2.99 14.35 52.21
CA PHE A 276 -2.72 15.47 53.12
C PHE A 276 -2.95 16.90 52.58
N LEU A 277 -3.51 17.08 51.37
CA LEU A 277 -3.88 18.41 50.84
C LEU A 277 -5.30 18.49 50.20
N SER A 278 -6.19 17.58 50.56
CA SER A 278 -7.61 17.93 50.65
C SER A 278 -7.88 18.50 52.05
N ALA A 279 -8.96 19.28 52.20
CA ALA A 279 -9.37 19.91 53.46
C ALA A 279 -8.39 20.94 54.07
N LYS A 280 -8.06 22.03 53.35
CA LYS A 280 -7.77 23.31 54.03
C LYS A 280 -8.42 24.60 53.48
N GLU A 281 -9.73 24.67 53.71
CA GLU A 281 -10.40 25.83 54.37
C GLU A 281 -10.51 27.21 53.66
N LYS A 282 -10.16 27.41 52.39
CA LYS A 282 -9.96 28.79 51.86
C LYS A 282 -10.95 29.47 50.88
N MET A 283 -12.08 28.89 50.44
CA MET A 283 -13.03 29.66 49.59
C MET A 283 -14.54 29.44 49.80
N MET A 284 -14.98 28.71 50.83
CA MET A 284 -16.42 28.64 51.20
C MET A 284 -16.79 29.69 52.26
N LYS A 285 -16.47 30.97 52.02
CA LYS A 285 -16.66 32.04 53.03
C LYS A 285 -17.09 33.43 52.52
N LEU A 286 -17.58 33.54 51.29
CA LEU A 286 -18.25 34.75 50.77
C LEU A 286 -19.69 34.41 50.33
N ARG A 287 -20.61 34.43 51.31
CA ARG A 287 -22.05 34.20 51.09
C ARG A 287 -22.90 34.82 52.22
N LYS A 288 -22.59 36.06 52.62
CA LYS A 288 -23.20 36.67 53.82
C LYS A 288 -23.41 38.20 53.80
N GLU A 289 -23.49 38.81 52.63
CA GLU A 289 -23.86 40.22 52.48
C GLU A 289 -24.94 40.38 51.39
N ARG A 290 -25.82 41.38 51.56
CA ARG A 290 -27.00 41.72 50.72
C ARG A 290 -28.19 40.74 50.71
N GLU A 291 -28.73 40.50 51.90
CA GLU A 291 -30.19 40.59 52.10
C GLU A 291 -30.46 41.47 53.34
N ALA A 292 -30.97 42.69 53.13
CA ALA A 292 -31.77 43.49 54.07
C ALA A 292 -32.01 44.92 53.51
N GLU A 293 -33.28 45.26 53.29
CA GLU A 293 -34.02 46.46 53.77
C GLU A 293 -35.14 46.88 52.80
N LEU A 294 -36.23 47.42 53.35
CA LEU A 294 -37.56 47.62 52.73
C LEU A 294 -38.15 48.97 53.18
N PHE A 295 -39.10 49.57 52.42
CA PHE A 295 -40.44 50.01 52.92
C PHE A 295 -41.26 50.92 51.96
N ARG A 296 -42.61 50.84 52.10
CA ARG A 296 -43.66 51.90 51.88
C ARG A 296 -43.99 52.31 50.42
N TRP A 297 -45.16 52.89 50.08
CA TRP A 297 -46.53 52.92 50.69
C TRP A 297 -47.56 53.50 49.65
N GLU A 298 -48.86 53.45 49.94
CA GLU A 298 -50.01 53.79 49.06
C GLU A 298 -50.49 55.26 49.19
N GLU A 299 -51.17 55.86 48.19
CA GLU A 299 -51.98 57.09 48.39
C GLU A 299 -53.22 57.23 47.45
N ALA A 300 -54.32 57.71 48.05
CA ALA A 300 -55.46 58.48 47.47
C ALA A 300 -56.55 57.81 46.59
N GLN A 301 -57.76 58.43 46.60
CA GLN A 301 -59.07 57.86 46.21
C GLN A 301 -59.99 58.87 45.46
N THR A 302 -61.20 58.44 45.04
CA THR A 302 -62.13 59.15 44.12
C THR A 302 -63.19 60.05 44.80
N ARG A 303 -63.80 61.01 44.06
CA ARG A 303 -65.04 61.77 44.43
C ARG A 303 -65.50 62.79 43.35
N ARG A 304 -66.76 62.73 42.85
CA ARG A 304 -67.72 63.85 42.47
C ARG A 304 -68.65 63.58 41.26
N GLU A 305 -69.99 63.67 41.46
CA GLU A 305 -71.06 63.88 40.43
C GLU A 305 -72.33 64.51 41.08
N ASN A 306 -73.16 65.32 40.35
CA ASN A 306 -74.65 65.58 40.46
C ASN A 306 -75.18 66.99 39.98
N ILE A 307 -76.51 67.11 39.74
CA ILE A 307 -77.46 68.30 39.74
C ILE A 307 -78.02 68.86 38.38
N MET A 308 -79.38 69.06 38.26
CA MET A 308 -80.12 69.81 37.18
C MET A 308 -81.67 70.06 37.43
N ASN A 309 -82.34 71.00 36.69
CA ASN A 309 -83.80 71.08 36.24
C ASN A 309 -85.00 71.70 37.04
N LYS A 310 -86.03 72.29 36.32
CA LYS A 310 -87.55 72.18 36.49
C LYS A 310 -88.51 73.20 35.74
N LEU A 311 -89.79 72.78 35.50
CA LEU A 311 -91.11 73.51 35.36
C LEU A 311 -91.62 74.26 34.06
N VAL A 312 -92.97 74.30 33.86
CA VAL A 312 -93.83 74.90 32.75
C VAL A 312 -95.37 74.67 33.05
N VAL A 313 -96.49 75.12 32.40
CA VAL A 313 -97.12 76.37 31.83
C VAL A 313 -98.63 76.07 31.45
N THR A 314 -99.56 77.06 31.26
CA THR A 314 -101.07 76.85 31.28
C THR A 314 -101.98 77.80 30.42
N GLN A 315 -103.29 77.44 30.23
CA GLN A 315 -104.54 78.27 29.99
C GLN A 315 -105.08 78.58 28.53
N ARG A 316 -106.43 78.64 28.30
CA ARG A 316 -107.19 79.18 27.11
C ARG A 316 -108.75 79.10 27.23
N GLU A 317 -109.52 80.17 26.91
CA GLU A 317 -111.00 80.29 27.09
C GLU A 317 -111.84 80.82 25.86
N GLN A 318 -113.18 80.92 25.98
CA GLN A 318 -114.26 81.40 25.05
C GLN A 318 -114.85 80.47 23.94
N THR A 319 -116.04 80.79 23.36
CA THR A 319 -117.15 79.80 23.24
C THR A 319 -118.27 79.88 22.14
N ASP A 320 -118.47 80.95 21.35
CA ASP A 320 -119.85 81.50 21.10
C ASP A 320 -120.50 81.32 19.67
N SER A 321 -121.80 81.72 19.42
CA SER A 321 -122.60 81.44 18.17
C SER A 321 -123.71 82.45 17.70
N GLU A 322 -124.20 82.35 16.43
CA GLU A 322 -125.09 83.32 15.70
C GLU A 322 -126.20 82.69 14.80
N GLU A 323 -127.15 81.96 15.37
CA GLU A 323 -127.62 80.69 14.77
C GLU A 323 -128.52 80.70 13.52
N GLN A 324 -129.40 81.67 13.29
CA GLN A 324 -130.41 81.52 12.21
C GLN A 324 -129.85 81.70 10.79
N ARG A 325 -128.83 82.55 10.60
CA ARG A 325 -128.14 82.67 9.29
C ARG A 325 -127.31 81.42 8.95
N ILE A 326 -126.93 80.64 9.97
CA ILE A 326 -126.16 79.42 9.81
C ILE A 326 -126.94 78.39 9.00
N THR A 327 -128.24 78.20 9.26
CA THR A 327 -129.05 77.10 8.68
C THR A 327 -129.04 76.99 7.15
N LYS A 328 -129.28 78.09 6.41
CA LYS A 328 -129.23 78.05 4.92
C LYS A 328 -127.82 78.00 4.37
N ALA A 329 -126.85 78.63 5.04
CA ALA A 329 -125.44 78.51 4.67
C ALA A 329 -124.93 77.07 4.90
N VAL A 330 -125.44 76.39 5.92
CA VAL A 330 -125.17 74.98 6.23
C VAL A 330 -125.66 74.08 5.11
N ALA A 331 -126.90 74.19 4.62
CA ALA A 331 -127.40 73.29 3.57
C ALA A 331 -126.53 73.28 2.28
N GLU A 332 -126.04 74.44 1.82
CA GLU A 332 -125.15 74.50 0.65
C GLU A 332 -123.71 74.08 0.99
N ARG A 333 -123.23 74.43 2.19
CA ARG A 333 -121.94 73.99 2.73
C ARG A 333 -121.90 72.46 2.91
N ASP A 334 -123.00 71.84 3.28
CA ASP A 334 -123.15 70.39 3.47
C ASP A 334 -123.12 69.66 2.13
N ALA A 335 -123.78 70.19 1.10
CA ALA A 335 -123.70 69.65 -0.26
C ALA A 335 -122.26 69.69 -0.81
N ARG A 336 -121.56 70.83 -0.63
CA ARG A 336 -120.15 70.98 -1.00
C ARG A 336 -119.24 70.08 -0.14
N GLN A 337 -119.51 69.96 1.17
CA GLN A 337 -118.81 69.01 2.04
C GLN A 337 -119.07 67.55 1.65
N ALA A 338 -120.25 67.18 1.17
CA ALA A 338 -120.55 65.81 0.76
C ALA A 338 -119.76 65.40 -0.49
N GLN A 339 -119.56 66.32 -1.44
CA GLN A 339 -118.66 66.10 -2.58
C GLN A 339 -117.19 65.99 -2.13
N LEU A 340 -116.71 66.94 -1.31
CA LEU A 340 -115.35 66.90 -0.77
C LEU A 340 -115.07 65.64 0.06
N ARG A 341 -116.04 65.17 0.87
CA ARG A 341 -115.93 63.91 1.63
C ARG A 341 -115.81 62.70 0.70
N ARG A 342 -116.58 62.63 -0.40
CA ARG A 342 -116.45 61.54 -1.38
C ARG A 342 -115.10 61.57 -2.09
N GLU A 343 -114.63 62.75 -2.53
CA GLU A 343 -113.28 62.86 -3.10
C GLU A 343 -112.19 62.50 -2.08
N GLU A 344 -112.34 62.90 -0.82
CA GLU A 344 -111.43 62.48 0.25
C GLU A 344 -111.51 60.97 0.51
N GLU A 345 -112.70 60.36 0.49
CA GLU A 345 -112.90 58.91 0.66
C GLU A 345 -112.29 58.12 -0.51
N GLU A 346 -112.41 58.60 -1.75
CA GLU A 346 -111.77 58.00 -2.93
C GLU A 346 -110.23 58.17 -2.90
N ARG A 347 -109.73 59.35 -2.51
CA ARG A 347 -108.28 59.59 -2.30
C ARG A 347 -107.72 58.75 -1.14
N ARG A 348 -108.48 58.59 -0.05
CA ARG A 348 -108.14 57.70 1.07
C ARG A 348 -108.18 56.23 0.64
N ALA A 349 -109.17 55.81 -0.14
CA ALA A 349 -109.29 54.43 -0.62
C ALA A 349 -108.20 54.05 -1.62
N THR A 350 -107.83 54.94 -2.54
CA THR A 350 -106.70 54.74 -3.46
C THR A 350 -105.35 54.77 -2.73
N MET A 351 -105.17 55.66 -1.76
CA MET A 351 -104.00 55.66 -0.87
C MET A 351 -103.91 54.39 -0.01
N LEU A 352 -105.03 53.89 0.52
CA LEU A 352 -105.06 52.64 1.28
C LEU A 352 -104.72 51.43 0.39
N LYS A 353 -105.22 51.39 -0.85
CA LYS A 353 -104.89 50.35 -1.85
C LYS A 353 -103.39 50.33 -2.17
N SER A 354 -102.80 51.47 -2.51
CA SER A 354 -101.35 51.54 -2.80
C SER A 354 -100.49 51.25 -1.56
N ILE A 355 -100.95 51.59 -0.35
CA ILE A 355 -100.31 51.18 0.91
C ILE A 355 -100.40 49.65 1.10
N THR A 356 -101.53 49.00 0.78
CA THR A 356 -101.63 47.52 0.84
C THR A 356 -100.78 46.85 -0.22
N GLU A 357 -100.81 47.31 -1.46
CA GLU A 357 -99.99 46.79 -2.58
C GLU A 357 -98.50 46.91 -2.26
N HIS A 358 -98.04 48.08 -1.78
CA HIS A 358 -96.66 48.27 -1.32
C HIS A 358 -96.31 47.32 -0.16
N ARG A 359 -97.20 47.14 0.83
CA ARG A 359 -96.95 46.22 1.96
C ARG A 359 -96.85 44.76 1.50
N GLU A 360 -97.64 44.36 0.52
CA GLU A 360 -97.59 43.01 -0.05
C GLU A 360 -96.35 42.79 -0.92
N LEU A 361 -95.96 43.77 -1.75
CA LEU A 361 -94.69 43.74 -2.47
C LEU A 361 -93.50 43.67 -1.51
N THR A 362 -93.44 44.52 -0.48
CA THR A 362 -92.38 44.46 0.55
C THR A 362 -92.36 43.12 1.30
N ARG A 363 -93.52 42.45 1.47
CA ARG A 363 -93.58 41.10 2.05
C ARG A 363 -93.00 40.07 1.08
N GLN A 364 -93.41 40.09 -0.18
CA GLN A 364 -92.92 39.18 -1.22
C GLN A 364 -91.41 39.35 -1.45
N GLU A 365 -90.90 40.58 -1.53
CA GLU A 365 -89.47 40.88 -1.63
C GLU A 365 -88.68 40.30 -0.45
N LYS A 366 -89.16 40.50 0.78
CA LYS A 366 -88.55 39.90 1.97
C LYS A 366 -88.58 38.36 1.92
N GLU A 367 -89.70 37.76 1.51
CA GLU A 367 -89.79 36.32 1.32
C GLU A 367 -88.81 35.79 0.25
N GLN A 368 -88.55 36.54 -0.82
CA GLN A 368 -87.55 36.18 -1.83
C GLN A 368 -86.12 36.35 -1.31
N ILE A 369 -85.82 37.46 -0.63
CA ILE A 369 -84.52 37.69 0.03
C ILE A 369 -84.24 36.58 1.05
N ASP A 370 -85.24 36.17 1.82
CA ASP A 370 -85.16 35.04 2.75
C ASP A 370 -84.91 33.69 2.05
N LYS A 371 -85.56 33.44 0.90
CA LYS A 371 -85.34 32.22 0.09
C LYS A 371 -83.91 32.20 -0.48
N ILE A 372 -83.45 33.32 -1.02
CA ILE A 372 -82.09 33.50 -1.55
C ILE A 372 -81.06 33.36 -0.42
N ALA A 373 -81.28 33.95 0.75
CA ALA A 373 -80.42 33.79 1.92
C ALA A 373 -80.35 32.33 2.39
N LYS A 374 -81.48 31.60 2.37
CA LYS A 374 -81.54 30.17 2.71
C LYS A 374 -80.87 29.28 1.65
N GLN A 375 -80.85 29.69 0.38
CA GLN A 375 -80.07 29.03 -0.68
C GLN A 375 -78.59 29.31 -0.49
N ASN A 376 -78.16 30.57 -0.47
CA ASN A 376 -76.77 30.98 -0.23
C ASN A 376 -76.17 30.34 1.05
N ALA A 377 -76.95 30.17 2.11
CA ALA A 377 -76.50 29.49 3.33
C ALA A 377 -76.31 27.97 3.18
N ARG A 378 -77.11 27.30 2.33
CA ARG A 378 -76.92 25.89 1.97
C ARG A 378 -75.73 25.72 1.04
N ASP A 379 -75.60 26.58 0.05
CA ASP A 379 -74.52 26.55 -0.93
C ASP A 379 -73.17 26.84 -0.24
N ALA A 380 -73.14 27.76 0.73
CA ALA A 380 -71.98 28.03 1.58
C ALA A 380 -71.68 26.91 2.62
N LEU A 381 -72.65 26.06 2.96
CA LEU A 381 -72.41 24.85 3.75
C LEU A 381 -71.84 23.74 2.85
N GLN A 382 -72.41 23.51 1.67
CA GLN A 382 -71.89 22.55 0.70
C GLN A 382 -70.46 22.88 0.27
N ALA A 383 -70.15 24.15 -0.03
CA ALA A 383 -68.80 24.59 -0.35
C ALA A 383 -67.80 24.38 0.81
N LYS A 384 -68.25 24.41 2.07
CA LYS A 384 -67.42 24.05 3.24
C LYS A 384 -67.22 22.54 3.33
N GLU A 385 -68.28 21.75 3.22
CA GLU A 385 -68.17 20.29 3.21
C GLU A 385 -67.24 19.79 2.08
N GLU A 386 -67.34 20.35 0.88
CA GLU A 386 -66.46 20.04 -0.23
C GLU A 386 -65.01 20.49 0.03
N ALA A 387 -64.80 21.69 0.59
CA ALA A 387 -63.46 22.15 0.98
C ALA A 387 -62.83 21.24 2.05
N ASP A 388 -63.60 20.81 3.06
CA ASP A 388 -63.14 19.91 4.12
C ASP A 388 -62.86 18.50 3.61
N ARG A 389 -63.69 17.96 2.69
CA ARG A 389 -63.43 16.70 1.97
C ARG A 389 -62.12 16.80 1.19
N ILE A 390 -61.98 17.80 0.32
CA ILE A 390 -60.77 18.05 -0.48
C ILE A 390 -59.54 18.28 0.40
N PHE A 391 -59.68 18.93 1.55
CA PHE A 391 -58.59 19.09 2.53
C PHE A 391 -58.20 17.74 3.13
N SER A 392 -59.17 16.92 3.55
CA SER A 392 -58.92 15.59 4.13
C SER A 392 -58.22 14.66 3.12
N GLU A 393 -58.66 14.65 1.87
CA GLU A 393 -58.03 13.91 0.76
C GLU A 393 -56.59 14.39 0.52
N LYS A 394 -56.36 15.71 0.48
CA LYS A 394 -55.01 16.29 0.35
C LYS A 394 -54.10 15.91 1.53
N GLN A 395 -54.62 15.77 2.75
CA GLN A 395 -53.84 15.28 3.88
C GLN A 395 -53.55 13.77 3.78
N GLN A 396 -54.52 12.96 3.36
CA GLN A 396 -54.30 11.53 3.10
C GLN A 396 -53.26 11.29 2.00
N LEU A 397 -53.34 12.01 0.89
CA LEU A 397 -52.38 11.95 -0.22
C LEU A 397 -50.97 12.41 0.20
N LYS A 398 -50.86 13.44 1.04
CA LYS A 398 -49.57 13.83 1.66
C LYS A 398 -49.01 12.72 2.55
N ALA A 399 -49.83 12.13 3.41
CA ALA A 399 -49.41 11.04 4.28
C ALA A 399 -49.01 9.77 3.50
N GLN A 400 -49.68 9.48 2.38
CA GLN A 400 -49.32 8.41 1.46
C GLN A 400 -47.96 8.68 0.80
N ARG A 401 -47.74 9.88 0.25
CA ARG A 401 -46.44 10.27 -0.34
C ARG A 401 -45.28 10.16 0.66
N ILE A 402 -45.45 10.66 1.88
CA ILE A 402 -44.43 10.55 2.94
C ILE A 402 -44.16 9.08 3.30
N ARG A 403 -45.19 8.21 3.32
CA ARG A 403 -45.02 6.76 3.54
C ARG A 403 -44.30 6.07 2.38
N GLU A 404 -44.53 6.48 1.14
CA GLU A 404 -43.80 5.97 -0.01
C GLU A 404 -42.35 6.46 -0.05
N GLU A 405 -42.11 7.72 0.28
CA GLU A 405 -40.78 8.33 0.32
C GLU A 405 -39.93 7.69 1.42
N THR A 406 -40.51 7.48 2.61
CA THR A 406 -39.84 6.76 3.71
C THR A 406 -39.58 5.29 3.38
N ARG A 407 -40.46 4.60 2.65
CA ARG A 407 -40.18 3.26 2.09
C ARG A 407 -39.01 3.30 1.09
N LYS A 408 -39.06 4.16 0.07
CA LYS A 408 -37.98 4.33 -0.93
C LYS A 408 -36.62 4.62 -0.26
N LEU A 409 -36.61 5.40 0.84
CA LEU A 409 -35.42 5.65 1.65
C LEU A 409 -34.98 4.42 2.48
N GLN A 410 -35.90 3.64 3.04
CA GLN A 410 -35.59 2.37 3.72
C GLN A 410 -35.01 1.35 2.73
N ASP A 411 -35.60 1.20 1.55
CA ASP A 411 -35.15 0.31 0.48
C ASP A 411 -33.75 0.71 0.00
N PHE A 412 -33.51 2.01 -0.25
CA PHE A 412 -32.19 2.54 -0.62
C PHE A 412 -31.13 2.33 0.47
N ASN A 413 -31.49 2.52 1.74
CA ASN A 413 -30.58 2.24 2.86
C ASN A 413 -30.29 0.73 2.97
N ALA A 414 -31.29 -0.13 2.70
CA ALA A 414 -31.11 -1.58 2.70
C ALA A 414 -30.19 -2.06 1.57
N THR A 415 -30.33 -1.54 0.34
CA THR A 415 -29.41 -1.88 -0.76
C THR A 415 -27.99 -1.36 -0.48
N GLN A 416 -27.84 -0.14 0.04
CA GLN A 416 -26.53 0.39 0.44
C GLN A 416 -25.87 -0.41 1.57
N MET A 417 -26.64 -0.96 2.52
CA MET A 417 -26.13 -1.85 3.55
C MET A 417 -25.77 -3.24 2.99
N ALA A 418 -26.55 -3.77 2.04
CA ALA A 418 -26.23 -5.02 1.34
C ALA A 418 -24.95 -4.89 0.51
N GLU A 419 -24.79 -3.82 -0.25
CA GLU A 419 -23.55 -3.52 -1.00
C GLU A 419 -22.32 -3.43 -0.09
N LYS A 420 -22.42 -2.71 1.03
CA LYS A 420 -21.33 -2.60 2.01
C LYS A 420 -21.00 -3.94 2.65
N SER A 421 -22.01 -4.76 2.93
CA SER A 421 -21.82 -6.13 3.43
C SER A 421 -21.12 -7.02 2.39
N ALA A 422 -21.55 -6.98 1.13
CA ALA A 422 -20.94 -7.73 0.03
C ALA A 422 -19.47 -7.31 -0.20
N LYS A 423 -19.18 -6.01 -0.26
CA LYS A 423 -17.82 -5.46 -0.37
C LYS A 423 -16.94 -5.91 0.81
N ARG A 424 -17.47 -5.95 2.05
CA ARG A 424 -16.76 -6.47 3.24
C ARG A 424 -16.68 -8.01 3.31
N GLN A 425 -17.41 -8.73 2.46
CA GLN A 425 -17.21 -10.18 2.27
C GLN A 425 -16.19 -10.46 1.17
N GLN A 426 -16.15 -9.65 0.11
CA GLN A 426 -15.11 -9.69 -0.92
C GLN A 426 -13.75 -9.40 -0.29
N LEU A 427 -13.57 -8.23 0.35
CA LEU A 427 -12.30 -7.86 0.99
C LEU A 427 -11.76 -8.93 1.95
N ARG A 428 -12.62 -9.63 2.70
CA ARG A 428 -12.17 -10.74 3.58
C ARG A 428 -11.80 -12.02 2.85
N ARG A 429 -12.38 -12.30 1.67
CA ARG A 429 -11.92 -13.38 0.79
C ARG A 429 -10.61 -13.00 0.13
N ASP A 430 -10.47 -11.75 -0.29
CA ASP A 430 -9.27 -11.21 -0.92
C ASP A 430 -8.09 -11.20 0.09
N GLU A 431 -8.36 -10.81 1.35
CA GLU A 431 -7.44 -10.94 2.50
C GLU A 431 -7.04 -12.40 2.74
N HIS A 432 -8.00 -13.34 2.83
CA HIS A 432 -7.69 -14.76 3.03
C HIS A 432 -6.92 -15.38 1.86
N GLN A 433 -7.23 -15.03 0.62
CA GLN A 433 -6.49 -15.48 -0.57
C GLN A 433 -5.07 -14.92 -0.60
N PHE A 434 -4.88 -13.67 -0.15
CA PHE A 434 -3.55 -13.08 0.01
C PHE A 434 -2.76 -13.78 1.13
N ASP A 435 -3.38 -14.09 2.27
CA ASP A 435 -2.75 -14.88 3.35
C ASP A 435 -2.38 -16.30 2.88
N GLU A 436 -3.25 -16.96 2.10
CA GLU A 436 -3.01 -18.27 1.49
C GLU A 436 -1.82 -18.21 0.51
N MET A 437 -1.82 -17.29 -0.46
CA MET A 437 -0.71 -17.10 -1.41
C MET A 437 0.62 -16.74 -0.72
N ASN A 438 0.58 -15.95 0.37
CA ASN A 438 1.77 -15.66 1.16
C ASN A 438 2.27 -16.90 1.92
N ALA A 439 1.37 -17.73 2.45
CA ALA A 439 1.74 -18.99 3.10
C ALA A 439 2.34 -20.00 2.11
N GLU A 440 1.79 -20.08 0.89
CA GLU A 440 2.35 -20.87 -0.22
C GLU A 440 3.75 -20.36 -0.61
N LEU A 441 3.92 -19.05 -0.82
CA LEU A 441 5.23 -18.45 -1.17
C LEU A 441 6.28 -18.67 -0.06
N ILE A 442 5.89 -18.61 1.21
CA ILE A 442 6.77 -18.94 2.35
C ILE A 442 7.14 -20.42 2.33
N ALA A 443 6.18 -21.32 2.08
CA ALA A 443 6.44 -22.76 1.97
C ALA A 443 7.34 -23.11 0.77
N GLU A 444 7.19 -22.45 -0.37
CA GLU A 444 8.11 -22.56 -1.50
C GLU A 444 9.52 -22.09 -1.13
N GLY A 445 9.65 -20.94 -0.47
CA GLY A 445 10.93 -20.43 0.02
C GLY A 445 11.60 -21.36 1.03
N GLU A 446 10.83 -21.94 1.96
CA GLU A 446 11.30 -22.98 2.88
C GLU A 446 11.74 -24.23 2.11
N ASN A 447 10.98 -24.72 1.13
CA ASN A 447 11.34 -25.88 0.31
C ASN A 447 12.64 -25.64 -0.49
N GLN A 448 12.81 -24.47 -1.09
CA GLN A 448 14.05 -24.07 -1.78
C GLN A 448 15.24 -24.06 -0.81
N PHE A 449 15.06 -23.55 0.42
CA PHE A 449 16.10 -23.60 1.45
C PHE A 449 16.44 -25.03 1.92
N HIS A 450 15.46 -25.92 2.04
CA HIS A 450 15.71 -27.33 2.36
C HIS A 450 16.49 -28.04 1.23
N GLN A 451 16.15 -27.79 -0.04
CA GLN A 451 16.91 -28.34 -1.18
C GLN A 451 18.35 -27.80 -1.23
N TYR A 452 18.53 -26.47 -1.13
CA TYR A 452 19.86 -25.85 -1.14
C TYR A 452 20.72 -26.29 0.05
N SER A 453 20.16 -26.35 1.27
CA SER A 453 20.90 -26.82 2.44
C SER A 453 21.28 -28.30 2.35
N GLN A 454 20.44 -29.16 1.76
CA GLN A 454 20.80 -30.55 1.47
C GLN A 454 21.97 -30.65 0.48
N GLN A 455 22.00 -29.85 -0.59
CA GLN A 455 23.12 -29.81 -1.55
C GLN A 455 24.43 -29.37 -0.88
N VAL A 456 24.38 -28.32 -0.04
CA VAL A 456 25.55 -27.85 0.73
C VAL A 456 26.02 -28.90 1.74
N ILE A 457 25.10 -29.62 2.38
CA ILE A 457 25.37 -30.76 3.28
C ILE A 457 26.05 -31.92 2.54
N GLN A 458 25.57 -32.27 1.35
CA GLN A 458 26.14 -33.33 0.49
C GLN A 458 27.56 -32.95 0.04
N ALA A 459 27.75 -31.77 -0.54
CA ALA A 459 29.07 -31.31 -0.98
C ALA A 459 30.09 -31.21 0.19
N ALA A 460 29.64 -30.84 1.39
CA ALA A 460 30.48 -30.85 2.59
C ALA A 460 30.84 -32.27 3.05
N ALA A 461 29.93 -33.23 2.95
CA ALA A 461 30.17 -34.64 3.27
C ALA A 461 31.13 -35.30 2.26
N GLU A 462 30.93 -35.07 0.95
CA GLU A 462 31.85 -35.49 -0.12
C GLU A 462 33.25 -34.92 0.07
N ALA A 463 33.34 -33.65 0.46
CA ALA A 463 34.59 -32.98 0.81
C ALA A 463 35.17 -33.45 2.17
N GLN A 464 34.61 -34.48 2.82
CA GLN A 464 35.02 -35.03 4.12
C GLN A 464 35.20 -33.93 5.20
N ARG A 465 34.20 -33.03 5.30
CA ARG A 465 34.16 -31.97 6.32
C ARG A 465 33.21 -32.38 7.45
N ASN A 466 33.39 -31.80 8.64
CA ASN A 466 32.45 -32.01 9.75
C ASN A 466 31.10 -31.34 9.44
N VAL A 467 30.07 -32.14 9.14
CA VAL A 467 28.75 -31.68 8.68
C VAL A 467 27.83 -31.21 9.83
N PHE A 468 28.18 -31.47 11.10
CA PHE A 468 27.32 -31.17 12.24
C PHE A 468 26.85 -29.69 12.34
N PRO A 469 27.69 -28.67 12.08
CA PRO A 469 27.25 -27.27 12.05
C PRO A 469 26.16 -27.00 10.99
N LEU A 470 26.25 -27.65 9.82
CA LEU A 470 25.30 -27.47 8.72
C LEU A 470 23.93 -28.06 9.06
N TYR A 471 23.90 -29.27 9.65
CA TYR A 471 22.64 -29.86 10.13
C TYR A 471 21.97 -29.01 11.20
N LYS A 472 22.74 -28.35 12.08
CA LYS A 472 22.19 -27.39 13.05
C LYS A 472 21.57 -26.17 12.34
N ALA A 473 22.31 -25.52 11.44
CA ALA A 473 21.82 -24.32 10.74
C ALA A 473 20.60 -24.63 9.84
N ALA A 474 20.59 -25.76 9.13
CA ALA A 474 19.46 -26.20 8.32
C ALA A 474 18.19 -26.43 9.17
N ARG A 475 18.35 -26.95 10.41
CA ARG A 475 17.23 -27.16 11.35
C ARG A 475 16.72 -25.88 12.01
N GLU A 476 17.54 -24.84 12.11
CA GLU A 476 17.14 -23.54 12.68
C GLU A 476 16.23 -22.75 11.70
N GLY A 477 16.39 -22.95 10.38
CA GLY A 477 15.37 -22.67 9.37
C GLY A 477 14.99 -21.19 9.15
N ILE A 478 14.03 -20.94 8.24
CA ILE A 478 13.54 -19.58 7.92
C ILE A 478 12.71 -19.01 9.09
N ARG A 479 11.91 -19.87 9.74
CA ARG A 479 10.99 -19.52 10.83
C ARG A 479 11.67 -19.29 12.19
N GLY A 480 12.99 -19.50 12.28
CA GLY A 480 13.70 -19.69 13.54
C GLY A 480 13.34 -21.05 14.18
N ALA A 481 14.17 -21.53 15.10
CA ALA A 481 13.94 -22.82 15.75
C ALA A 481 12.59 -22.82 16.49
N PRO A 482 11.62 -23.67 16.11
CA PRO A 482 10.37 -23.77 16.84
C PRO A 482 10.64 -24.51 18.15
N ASP A 483 10.63 -23.78 19.26
CA ASP A 483 10.45 -24.38 20.59
C ASP A 483 9.22 -25.31 20.52
N PRO A 484 9.27 -26.56 21.02
CA PRO A 484 8.18 -27.54 20.84
C PRO A 484 6.79 -27.12 21.39
N ILE A 485 6.74 -26.01 22.12
CA ILE A 485 5.56 -25.46 22.79
C ILE A 485 4.91 -24.33 21.95
N SER A 486 5.65 -23.72 21.01
CA SER A 486 5.34 -22.41 20.43
C SER A 486 4.81 -22.47 18.98
N ARG A 487 3.65 -23.10 18.75
CA ARG A 487 2.90 -23.02 17.47
C ARG A 487 2.13 -21.71 17.29
N GLY A 488 2.77 -20.57 17.54
CA GLY A 488 2.16 -19.24 17.39
C GLY A 488 3.18 -18.12 17.49
N VAL A 489 2.82 -16.93 16.99
CA VAL A 489 3.60 -15.71 17.21
C VAL A 489 3.69 -15.46 18.72
N ARG A 490 4.90 -15.38 19.28
CA ARG A 490 5.13 -15.07 20.69
C ARG A 490 4.45 -13.72 21.01
N PRO A 491 3.43 -13.66 21.88
CA PRO A 491 2.77 -12.40 22.21
C PRO A 491 3.72 -11.54 23.04
N ILE A 492 4.32 -10.54 22.40
CA ILE A 492 5.19 -9.56 23.05
C ILE A 492 4.31 -8.54 23.75
N TYR A 493 4.14 -8.70 25.06
CA TYR A 493 3.48 -7.71 25.91
C TYR A 493 4.47 -6.59 26.22
N LEU A 494 4.33 -5.45 25.55
CA LEU A 494 5.09 -4.23 25.83
C LEU A 494 4.50 -3.51 27.05
N VAL A 495 5.36 -2.90 27.87
CA VAL A 495 4.94 -1.97 28.93
C VAL A 495 4.32 -0.72 28.27
N GLN A 496 3.26 -0.14 28.86
CA GLN A 496 2.57 1.04 28.31
C GLN A 496 3.36 2.37 28.42
N ASP A 497 4.55 2.34 29.01
CA ASP A 497 5.45 3.49 29.11
C ASP A 497 6.23 3.71 27.80
N ARG A 498 6.81 4.92 27.65
CA ARG A 498 7.71 5.30 26.53
C ARG A 498 9.07 4.57 26.52
N SER A 499 9.15 3.41 27.17
CA SER A 499 10.36 2.62 27.34
C SER A 499 10.45 1.45 26.36
N ASP A 500 9.34 1.12 25.67
CA ASP A 500 9.20 0.03 24.68
C ASP A 500 9.80 -1.32 25.13
N ALA A 501 9.80 -1.56 26.44
CA ALA A 501 10.39 -2.76 27.05
C ALA A 501 9.40 -3.93 27.02
N GLU A 502 9.88 -5.13 26.67
CA GLU A 502 9.12 -6.37 26.86
C GLU A 502 8.87 -6.63 28.35
N MET A 503 7.64 -6.96 28.72
CA MET A 503 7.35 -7.46 30.07
C MET A 503 7.99 -8.85 30.29
N PRO A 504 8.60 -9.08 31.48
CA PRO A 504 9.12 -10.39 31.84
C PRO A 504 8.01 -11.46 31.89
N HIS A 505 8.24 -12.57 31.19
CA HIS A 505 7.21 -13.56 30.90
C HIS A 505 7.09 -14.64 31.98
N TYR A 506 6.55 -14.27 33.15
CA TYR A 506 6.40 -15.17 34.31
C TYR A 506 5.29 -16.21 34.14
N ILE A 507 5.49 -17.23 33.29
CA ILE A 507 4.69 -18.47 33.34
C ILE A 507 5.35 -19.45 34.31
N SER A 508 4.75 -19.57 35.50
CA SER A 508 5.04 -20.62 36.48
C SER A 508 3.75 -21.37 36.82
N GLY A 509 3.85 -22.52 37.47
CA GLY A 509 2.66 -23.24 37.95
C GLY A 509 1.81 -22.40 38.92
N VAL A 510 2.42 -21.44 39.63
CA VAL A 510 1.73 -20.51 40.52
C VAL A 510 0.97 -19.45 39.73
N THR A 511 1.59 -18.85 38.70
CA THR A 511 0.90 -17.82 37.88
C THR A 511 -0.17 -18.41 36.97
N GLN A 512 -0.09 -19.68 36.59
CA GLN A 512 -1.23 -20.36 35.94
C GLN A 512 -2.47 -20.45 36.85
N ASN A 513 -2.29 -20.60 38.16
CA ASN A 513 -3.41 -20.63 39.11
C ASN A 513 -4.01 -19.22 39.32
N THR A 514 -3.18 -18.18 39.43
CA THR A 514 -3.69 -16.80 39.47
C THR A 514 -4.30 -16.36 38.14
N LYS A 515 -3.84 -16.90 36.99
CA LYS A 515 -4.49 -16.71 35.69
C LYS A 515 -5.87 -17.37 35.66
N LYS A 516 -6.00 -18.65 36.07
CA LYS A 516 -7.30 -19.36 36.17
C LYS A 516 -8.30 -18.70 37.12
N LEU A 517 -7.83 -17.98 38.15
CA LEU A 517 -8.67 -17.17 39.05
C LEU A 517 -9.13 -15.83 38.46
N ASN A 518 -8.60 -15.44 37.29
CA ASN A 518 -8.90 -14.18 36.60
C ASN A 518 -9.29 -14.35 35.12
N GLU A 519 -9.25 -15.56 34.56
CA GLU A 519 -9.80 -15.87 33.25
C GLU A 519 -11.31 -16.16 33.36
N ALA A 520 -12.09 -15.45 32.54
CA ALA A 520 -13.54 -15.47 32.53
C ALA A 520 -14.11 -16.81 32.02
N ALA A 521 -14.14 -17.84 32.87
CA ALA A 521 -14.80 -19.11 32.57
C ALA A 521 -16.34 -18.98 32.44
N ASP A 522 -16.94 -18.00 33.11
CA ASP A 522 -18.37 -17.70 33.05
C ASP A 522 -18.64 -16.19 33.24
N ILE A 523 -19.34 -15.60 32.27
CA ILE A 523 -19.76 -14.20 32.25
C ILE A 523 -20.67 -13.86 33.45
N GLN A 524 -21.47 -14.81 33.96
CA GLN A 524 -22.29 -14.59 35.15
C GLN A 524 -21.45 -14.50 36.44
N ALA A 525 -20.35 -15.26 36.53
CA ALA A 525 -19.42 -15.16 37.65
C ALA A 525 -18.68 -13.81 37.65
N GLU A 526 -18.26 -13.33 36.48
CA GLU A 526 -17.64 -12.01 36.34
C GLU A 526 -18.60 -10.87 36.68
N LYS A 527 -19.86 -10.90 36.19
CA LYS A 527 -20.88 -9.92 36.57
C LYS A 527 -21.05 -9.81 38.08
N LYS A 528 -21.19 -10.95 38.78
CA LYS A 528 -21.27 -11.00 40.25
C LYS A 528 -20.00 -10.45 40.92
N ARG A 529 -18.82 -10.79 40.43
CA ARG A 529 -17.51 -10.28 40.93
C ARG A 529 -17.36 -8.76 40.73
N LEU A 530 -17.91 -8.22 39.65
CA LEU A 530 -17.91 -6.79 39.32
C LEU A 530 -19.07 -6.00 39.95
N GLY A 531 -19.90 -6.64 40.79
CA GLY A 531 -21.03 -6.00 41.49
C GLY A 531 -22.31 -5.83 40.65
N PHE A 532 -22.35 -6.39 39.43
CA PHE A 532 -23.58 -6.43 38.62
C PHE A 532 -24.49 -7.57 39.09
N THR A 533 -25.34 -7.27 40.07
CA THR A 533 -26.40 -8.17 40.56
C THR A 533 -27.70 -8.00 39.77
N TRP A 534 -27.69 -8.42 38.50
CA TRP A 534 -28.84 -8.53 37.60
C TRP A 534 -28.71 -9.76 36.69
#